data_AF-A0A925P4W0-F1
#
_entry.id   AF-A0A925P4W0-F1
#
_cell.length_a   1.000
_cell.length_b   1.000
_cell.length_c   1.000
_cell.angle_alpha   90.00
_cell.angle_beta   90.00
_cell.angle_gamma   90.00
#
_symmetry.space_group_name_H-M   'P 1'
#
loop_
_entity.id
_entity.type
_entity.pdbx_description
1 polymer ?
#
loop_
_entity_poly.entity_id
_entity_poly.type
_entity_poly.pdbx_seq_one_letter_code
_entity_poly.pdbx_strand_id
1 'polypeptide(L)' 'MNTTSSALSLSGKKVAILTADGFEQSELLQPRAALDAAGATTVIVSPNQQYVKSWTGEGFGPAIAVDVQ' A
#
# COMPACT_ATOMS: atom_id res chain seq x y z
N MET A 1 -18.46 28.46 17.45
CA MET A 1 -18.40 27.00 17.65
C MET A 1 -17.38 26.46 16.66
N ASN A 2 -16.16 26.14 17.10
CA ASN A 2 -15.13 25.55 16.25
C ASN A 2 -14.84 24.13 16.75
N THR A 3 -15.79 23.25 16.48
CA THR A 3 -15.62 21.81 16.66
C THR A 3 -15.26 21.22 15.30
N THR A 4 -13.98 21.07 15.04
CA THR A 4 -13.52 20.10 14.05
C THR A 4 -12.30 19.44 14.63
N SER A 5 -12.55 18.31 15.29
CA SER A 5 -11.53 17.30 15.52
C SER A 5 -10.83 17.11 14.18
N SER A 6 -9.57 17.51 14.08
CA SER A 6 -8.74 17.21 12.93
C SER A 6 -8.64 15.69 12.89
N ALA A 7 -9.51 15.04 12.11
CA ALA A 7 -9.39 13.61 11.84
C ALA A 7 -7.92 13.36 11.49
N LEU A 8 -7.28 12.42 12.20
CA LEU A 8 -5.83 12.17 12.13
C LEU A 8 -5.38 12.07 10.66
N SER A 9 -4.91 13.19 10.12
CA SER A 9 -4.40 13.26 8.76
C SER A 9 -2.99 12.70 8.72
N LEU A 10 -2.72 11.86 7.74
CA LEU A 10 -1.37 11.32 7.46
C LEU A 10 -0.61 12.16 6.43
N SER A 11 -1.09 13.38 6.15
CA SER A 11 -0.42 14.30 5.22
C SER A 11 1.06 14.51 5.58
N GLY A 12 1.92 14.41 4.57
CA GLY A 12 3.37 14.52 4.72
C GLY A 12 4.05 13.30 5.36
N LYS A 13 3.31 12.22 5.68
CA LYS A 13 3.90 10.95 6.10
C LYS A 13 4.17 10.07 4.88
N LYS A 14 5.33 9.41 4.89
CA LYS A 14 5.69 8.37 3.92
C LYS A 14 5.64 7.01 4.59
N VAL A 15 4.93 6.06 3.99
CA VAL A 15 4.75 4.71 4.53
C VAL A 15 5.35 3.69 3.58
N ALA A 16 6.31 2.92 4.06
CA ALA A 16 6.87 1.78 3.33
C ALA A 16 5.97 0.56 3.54
N ILE A 17 5.53 -0.05 2.44
CA ILE A 17 4.81 -1.32 2.43
C ILE A 17 5.80 -2.37 1.95
N LEU A 18 6.23 -3.23 2.87
CA LEU A 18 7.15 -4.32 2.57
C LEU A 18 6.36 -5.49 1.97
N THR A 19 6.76 -5.95 0.79
CA THR A 19 6.05 -7.04 0.12
C THR A 19 6.97 -7.85 -0.78
N ALA A 20 6.53 -9.05 -1.16
CA ALA A 20 7.19 -9.96 -2.09
C ALA A 20 6.11 -10.70 -2.89
N ASP A 21 6.51 -11.54 -3.84
CA ASP A 21 5.56 -12.36 -4.60
C ASP A 21 4.70 -13.26 -3.69
N GLY A 22 3.45 -13.44 -4.10
CA GLY A 22 2.49 -14.32 -3.41
C GLY A 22 1.77 -13.66 -2.23
N PHE A 23 1.86 -12.34 -2.07
CA PHE A 23 1.06 -11.62 -1.08
C PHE A 23 -0.44 -11.72 -1.40
N GLU A 24 -1.28 -11.76 -0.36
CA GLU A 24 -2.74 -11.71 -0.52
C GLU A 24 -3.17 -10.34 -1.03
N GLN A 25 -3.92 -10.29 -2.14
CA GLN A 25 -4.19 -9.04 -2.85
C GLN A 25 -4.91 -8.00 -1.99
N SER A 26 -5.89 -8.43 -1.18
CA SER A 26 -6.66 -7.54 -0.31
C SER A 26 -5.79 -6.89 0.77
N GLU A 27 -4.80 -7.62 1.29
CA GLU A 27 -3.90 -7.20 2.37
C GLU A 27 -2.92 -6.09 1.95
N LEU A 28 -2.72 -5.88 0.65
CA LEU A 28 -1.94 -4.73 0.15
C LEU A 28 -2.84 -3.63 -0.37
N LEU A 29 -3.80 -3.96 -1.25
CA LEU A 29 -4.55 -2.93 -1.98
C LEU A 29 -5.48 -2.12 -1.07
N GLN A 30 -6.19 -2.77 -0.14
CA GLN A 30 -7.13 -2.07 0.73
C GLN A 30 -6.40 -1.20 1.77
N PRO A 31 -5.37 -1.70 2.49
CA PRO A 31 -4.61 -0.84 3.40
C PRO A 31 -3.88 0.29 2.70
N ARG A 32 -3.30 0.06 1.51
CA ARG A 32 -2.67 1.11 0.70
C ARG A 32 -3.66 2.22 0.36
N ALA A 33 -4.84 1.86 -0.16
CA ALA A 33 -5.87 2.83 -0.50
C ALA A 33 -6.34 3.64 0.72
N ALA A 34 -6.47 3.00 1.88
CA ALA A 34 -6.84 3.68 3.13
C ALA A 34 -5.76 4.68 3.58
N LEU A 35 -4.48 4.32 3.48
CA LEU A 35 -3.35 5.20 3.79
C LEU A 35 -3.30 6.40 2.84
N ASP A 36 -3.44 6.15 1.53
CA ASP A 36 -3.45 7.20 0.50
C ASP A 36 -4.63 8.15 0.72
N ALA A 37 -5.83 7.63 1.01
CA ALA A 37 -7.02 8.44 1.32
C ALA A 37 -6.88 9.27 2.61
N ALA A 38 -6.10 8.79 3.58
CA ALA A 38 -5.75 9.54 4.79
C ALA A 38 -4.65 10.62 4.54
N GLY A 39 -4.10 10.69 3.33
CA GLY A 39 -3.10 11.67 2.91
C GLY A 39 -1.65 11.21 3.04
N ALA A 40 -1.40 9.93 3.35
CA ALA A 40 -0.05 9.40 3.33
C ALA A 40 0.46 9.25 1.89
N THR A 41 1.77 9.23 1.73
CA THR A 41 2.43 8.72 0.52
C THR A 41 2.87 7.29 0.78
N THR A 42 2.28 6.32 0.09
CA THR A 42 2.71 4.92 0.17
C THR A 42 3.80 4.61 -0.85
N VAL A 43 4.75 3.73 -0.48
CA VAL A 43 5.75 3.16 -1.40
C VAL A 43 5.87 1.65 -1.20
N ILE A 44 5.97 0.92 -2.31
CA ILE A 44 6.18 -0.51 -2.34
C ILE A 44 7.68 -0.81 -2.27
N VAL A 45 8.08 -1.52 -1.21
CA VAL A 45 9.46 -1.96 -1.01
C VAL A 45 9.51 -3.48 -1.14
N SER A 46 10.40 -3.99 -1.98
CA SER A 46 10.47 -5.43 -2.24
C SER A 46 11.87 -5.87 -2.66
N PRO A 47 12.33 -7.08 -2.28
CA PRO A 47 13.53 -7.66 -2.88
C PRO A 47 13.42 -7.85 -4.40
N ASN A 48 12.20 -7.87 -4.96
CA ASN A 48 11.95 -7.95 -6.40
C ASN A 48 12.30 -6.63 -7.11
N GLN A 49 12.88 -6.71 -8.31
CA GLN A 49 13.42 -5.52 -9.00
C GLN A 49 12.39 -4.59 -9.65
N GLN A 50 11.24 -5.11 -10.09
CA GLN A 50 10.32 -4.32 -10.94
C GLN A 50 8.87 -4.48 -10.52
N TYR A 51 8.44 -5.71 -10.27
CA TYR A 51 7.07 -5.99 -9.91
C TYR A 51 7.00 -7.13 -8.89
N VAL A 52 5.93 -7.11 -8.10
CA VAL A 52 5.46 -8.25 -7.31
C VAL A 52 4.10 -8.71 -7.83
N LYS A 53 3.83 -10.01 -7.77
CA LYS A 53 2.52 -10.59 -8.15
C LYS A 53 1.71 -10.97 -6.91
N SER A 54 0.45 -10.55 -6.87
CA SER A 54 -0.48 -10.96 -5.82
C SER A 54 -0.97 -12.39 -6.03
N TRP A 55 -1.51 -12.98 -4.97
CA TRP A 55 -2.29 -14.21 -4.98
C TRP A 55 -3.72 -13.91 -4.50
N THR A 56 -4.72 -14.61 -5.05
CA THR A 56 -6.13 -14.44 -4.70
C THR A 56 -6.78 -15.72 -4.15
N GLY A 57 -5.98 -16.72 -3.80
CA GLY A 57 -6.45 -18.07 -3.46
C GLY A 57 -6.69 -18.97 -4.67
N GLU A 58 -7.11 -18.39 -5.80
CA GLU A 58 -7.43 -19.11 -7.04
C GLU A 58 -6.35 -18.99 -8.13
N GLY A 59 -5.42 -18.03 -7.99
CA GLY A 59 -4.32 -17.84 -8.91
C GLY A 59 -3.56 -16.53 -8.69
N PHE A 60 -2.67 -16.22 -9.62
CA PHE A 60 -1.95 -14.96 -9.62
C PHE A 60 -2.84 -13.81 -10.09
N GLY A 61 -2.86 -12.74 -9.31
CA GLY A 61 -3.53 -11.49 -9.64
C GLY A 61 -2.60 -10.52 -10.37
N PRO A 62 -2.97 -9.23 -10.43
CA PRO A 62 -2.21 -8.22 -11.15
C PRO A 62 -0.82 -7.99 -10.55
N ALA A 63 0.12 -7.61 -11.41
CA ALA A 63 1.46 -7.18 -11.00
C ALA A 63 1.40 -5.75 -10.44
N ILE A 64 2.10 -5.50 -9.33
CA ILE A 64 2.23 -4.18 -8.70
C ILE A 64 3.68 -3.74 -8.85
N ALA A 65 3.89 -2.49 -9.30
CA ALA A 65 5.23 -1.91 -9.44
C ALA A 65 5.93 -1.77 -8.08
N VAL A 66 7.22 -2.08 -8.06
CA VAL A 66 8.11 -1.86 -6.91
C VAL A 66 8.69 -0.45 -7.04
N ASP A 67 8.60 0.33 -5.96
CA ASP A 67 9.15 1.69 -5.92
C ASP A 67 10.60 1.70 -5.41
N VAL A 68 10.94 0.77 -4.50
CA VAL A 68 12.26 0.65 -3.87
C VAL A 68 12.62 -0.83 -3.74
N GLN A 69 13.84 -1.20 -4.13
CA GLN A 69 14.38 -2.55 -3.91
C GLN A 69 14.99 -2.70 -2.50
#